data_AF-A0A5M7BUZ3-F1
#
_entry.id   AF-A0A5M7BUZ3-F1
#
_cell.length_a   1.000
_cell.length_b   1.000
_cell.length_c   1.000
_cell.angle_alpha   90.00
_cell.angle_beta   90.00
_cell.angle_gamma   90.00
#
_symmetry.space_group_name_H-M   'P 1'
#
loop_
_entity.id
_entity.type
_entity.pdbx_description
1 polymer ?
#
loop_
_entity_poly.entity_id
_entity_poly.type
_entity_poly.pdbx_seq_one_letter_code
_entity_poly.pdbx_strand_id
1 'polypeptide(L)'
;MAGLSPRLAAIVDALSLRPGMRVLEVGGAPGAAALAVCERIGPDGHVLMIDRSAKGIALTERNAASAIAGGLLSVRCVAAEDFALLPGEAPFDLAFAVRVGAFDGRHPKAGVEARRRIREALVPGGRLFIDGGAPLREVDLS
;
A
#
# COMPACT_ATOMS: atom_id res chain seq x y z
N MET A 1 10.41 19.96 -1.55
CA MET A 1 9.65 18.78 -1.11
C MET A 1 9.98 18.55 0.35
N ALA A 2 8.98 18.50 1.24
CA ALA A 2 9.23 18.12 2.62
C ALA A 2 9.69 16.65 2.62
N GLY A 3 10.86 16.38 3.23
CA GLY A 3 11.41 15.03 3.30
C GLY A 3 10.46 14.06 4.00
N LEU A 4 10.59 12.77 3.68
CA LEU A 4 9.85 11.71 4.34
C LEU A 4 10.13 11.75 5.86
N SER A 5 9.09 11.72 6.69
CA SER A 5 9.31 11.70 8.14
C SER A 5 10.16 10.48 8.55
N PRO A 6 11.03 10.58 9.57
CA PRO A 6 11.88 9.46 9.99
C PRO A 6 11.10 8.16 10.29
N ARG A 7 9.88 8.28 10.83
CA ARG A 7 8.98 7.14 11.06
C ARG A 7 8.60 6.45 9.75
N LEU A 8 8.18 7.20 8.75
CA LEU A 8 7.81 6.65 7.44
C LEU A 8 9.02 6.07 6.72
N ALA A 9 10.20 6.70 6.84
CA ALA A 9 11.44 6.14 6.32
C ALA A 9 11.74 4.76 6.94
N ALA A 10 11.69 4.64 8.27
CA ALA A 10 11.90 3.36 8.95
C ALA A 10 10.87 2.29 8.56
N ILE A 11 9.62 2.68 8.30
CA ILE A 11 8.59 1.78 7.78
C ILE A 11 8.96 1.27 6.40
N VAL A 12 9.30 2.16 5.47
CA VAL A 12 9.68 1.80 4.10
C VAL A 12 10.95 0.95 4.07
N ASP A 13 11.95 1.26 4.91
CA ASP A 13 13.19 0.50 5.01
C ASP A 13 12.99 -0.90 5.62
N ALA A 14 11.95 -1.10 6.42
CA ALA A 14 11.58 -2.41 6.94
C ALA A 14 10.86 -3.30 5.91
N LEU A 15 10.34 -2.70 4.83
CA LEU A 15 9.80 -3.46 3.71
C LEU A 15 10.99 -4.05 2.94
N SER A 16 11.00 -5.37 2.74
CA SER A 16 12.02 -6.07 1.93
C SER A 16 11.84 -5.81 0.43
N LEU A 17 11.83 -4.53 0.03
CA LEU A 17 11.61 -4.06 -1.34
C LEU A 17 12.79 -4.43 -2.23
N ARG A 18 12.47 -4.76 -3.48
CA ARG A 18 13.45 -5.07 -4.53
C ARG A 18 13.02 -4.36 -5.81
N PRO A 19 13.97 -4.06 -6.72
CA PRO A 19 13.64 -3.53 -8.03
C PRO A 19 12.62 -4.39 -8.77
N GLY A 20 11.68 -3.76 -9.48
CA GLY A 20 10.64 -4.43 -10.28
C GLY A 20 9.42 -4.94 -9.51
N MET A 21 9.38 -4.80 -8.17
CA MET A 21 8.24 -5.28 -7.38
C MET A 21 6.95 -4.51 -7.66
N ARG A 22 5.83 -5.22 -7.58
CA ARG A 22 4.48 -4.66 -7.50
C ARG A 22 4.06 -4.57 -6.04
N VAL A 23 3.77 -3.37 -5.55
CA VAL A 23 3.44 -3.12 -4.14
C VAL A 23 2.04 -2.53 -4.01
N LEU A 24 1.25 -3.07 -3.08
CA LEU A 24 -0.04 -2.52 -2.68
C LEU A 24 0.11 -1.72 -1.38
N GLU A 25 -0.15 -0.42 -1.41
CA GLU A 25 -0.30 0.39 -0.20
C GLU A 25 -1.78 0.58 0.12
N VAL A 26 -2.18 0.25 1.35
CA VAL A 26 -3.55 0.44 1.85
C VAL A 26 -3.61 1.64 2.79
N GLY A 27 -4.56 2.53 2.55
CA GLY A 27 -4.76 3.77 3.30
C GLY A 27 -3.57 4.73 3.22
N GLY A 28 -2.99 4.85 2.03
CA GLY A 28 -1.70 5.52 1.82
C GLY A 28 -1.77 7.04 1.67
N ALA A 29 -2.95 7.66 1.70
CA ALA A 29 -3.05 9.11 1.53
C ALA A 29 -2.28 9.85 2.66
N PRO A 30 -1.47 10.89 2.35
CA PRO A 30 -1.42 11.63 1.09
C PRO A 30 -0.33 11.18 0.10
N GLY A 31 0.15 9.94 0.17
CA GLY A 31 1.03 9.30 -0.83
C GLY A 31 2.54 9.38 -0.56
N ALA A 32 2.96 9.83 0.63
CA ALA A 32 4.38 9.98 0.93
C ALA A 32 5.13 8.64 0.98
N ALA A 33 4.52 7.59 1.53
CA ALA A 33 5.12 6.25 1.55
C ALA A 33 5.17 5.66 0.14
N ALA A 34 4.07 5.72 -0.62
CA ALA A 34 4.00 5.29 -2.02
C ALA A 34 5.16 5.85 -2.86
N LEU A 35 5.43 7.16 -2.76
CA LEU A 35 6.54 7.79 -3.49
C LEU A 35 7.91 7.24 -3.07
N ALA A 36 8.14 7.08 -1.77
CA ALA A 36 9.39 6.49 -1.27
C ALA A 36 9.54 5.01 -1.70
N VAL A 37 8.44 4.26 -1.77
CA VAL A 37 8.44 2.89 -2.29
C VAL A 37 8.77 2.88 -3.79
N CYS A 38 8.21 3.80 -4.58
CA CYS A 38 8.53 3.95 -6.00
C CYS A 38 10.04 4.13 -6.23
N GLU A 39 10.70 4.95 -5.40
CA GLU A 39 12.16 5.15 -5.47
C GLU A 39 12.95 3.86 -5.21
N ARG A 40 12.46 2.98 -4.32
CA ARG A 40 13.14 1.72 -3.96
C ARG A 40 12.94 0.62 -4.99
N ILE A 41 11.75 0.52 -5.58
CA ILE A 41 11.40 -0.51 -6.57
C ILE A 41 11.85 -0.15 -7.99
N GLY A 42 12.25 1.11 -8.22
CA GLY A 42 12.81 1.54 -9.50
C GLY A 42 11.80 1.56 -10.66
N PRO A 43 12.27 1.83 -11.89
CA PRO A 43 11.43 2.14 -13.03
C PRO A 43 10.59 0.96 -13.55
N ASP A 44 11.01 -0.27 -13.27
CA ASP A 44 10.31 -1.49 -13.69
C ASP A 44 9.27 -1.97 -12.65
N GLY A 45 9.16 -1.27 -11.51
CA GLY A 45 8.21 -1.57 -10.45
C GLY A 45 6.90 -0.82 -10.60
N HIS A 46 5.96 -1.12 -9.71
CA HIS A 46 4.68 -0.40 -9.65
C HIS A 46 4.11 -0.38 -8.24
N VAL A 47 3.58 0.76 -7.82
CA VAL A 47 2.79 0.90 -6.60
C VAL A 47 1.33 1.14 -6.96
N LEU A 48 0.42 0.36 -6.39
CA LEU A 48 -0.99 0.73 -6.30
C LEU A 48 -1.26 1.24 -4.89
N MET A 49 -1.66 2.51 -4.75
CA MET A 49 -2.13 3.05 -3.49
C MET A 49 -3.66 3.09 -3.48
N ILE A 50 -4.28 2.52 -2.46
CA ILE A 50 -5.72 2.60 -2.24
C ILE A 50 -6.05 3.40 -0.98
N ASP A 51 -7.13 4.16 -1.01
CA ASP A 51 -7.67 4.84 0.17
C ASP A 51 -9.19 4.99 0.05
N ARG A 52 -9.93 4.93 1.16
CA ARG A 52 -11.38 5.14 1.17
C ARG A 52 -11.77 6.61 1.01
N SER A 53 -10.84 7.53 1.27
CA SER A 53 -11.06 8.97 1.25
C SER A 53 -10.82 9.54 -0.15
N ALA A 54 -11.89 9.91 -0.85
CA ALA A 54 -11.79 10.62 -2.14
C ALA A 54 -10.95 11.91 -2.03
N LYS A 55 -11.06 12.62 -0.90
CA LYS A 55 -10.22 13.80 -0.62
C LYS A 55 -8.74 13.43 -0.47
N GLY A 56 -8.45 12.28 0.17
CA GLY A 56 -7.11 11.75 0.30
C GLY A 56 -6.51 11.38 -1.05
N ILE A 57 -7.27 10.68 -1.89
CA ILE A 57 -6.90 10.31 -3.26
C ILE A 57 -6.57 11.55 -4.09
N ALA A 58 -7.46 12.55 -4.12
CA ALA A 58 -7.21 13.79 -4.86
C ALA A 58 -5.97 14.54 -4.37
N LEU A 59 -5.62 14.44 -3.09
CA LEU A 59 -4.39 15.00 -2.56
C LEU A 59 -3.16 14.20 -3.00
N THR A 60 -3.24 12.86 -3.00
CA THR A 60 -2.16 12.03 -3.53
C THR A 60 -1.92 12.25 -5.01
N GLU A 61 -2.98 12.34 -5.82
CA GLU A 61 -2.87 12.62 -7.26
C GLU A 61 -2.06 13.90 -7.52
N ARG A 62 -2.31 14.96 -6.74
CA ARG A 62 -1.54 16.20 -6.83
C ARG A 62 -0.09 16.02 -6.37
N ASN A 63 0.13 15.34 -5.25
CA ASN A 63 1.47 15.19 -4.66
C ASN A 63 2.38 14.26 -5.48
N ALA A 64 1.78 13.27 -6.15
CA ALA A 64 2.48 12.20 -6.84
C ALA A 64 2.27 12.22 -8.36
N ALA A 65 1.86 13.37 -8.90
CA ALA A 65 1.52 13.55 -10.32
C ALA A 65 2.60 13.02 -11.27
N SER A 66 3.89 13.27 -10.97
CA SER A 66 5.00 12.80 -11.81
C SER A 66 5.15 11.27 -11.79
N ALA A 67 5.01 10.62 -10.63
CA ALA A 67 5.10 9.16 -10.52
C ALA A 67 3.90 8.48 -11.21
N ILE A 68 2.72 9.11 -11.14
CA ILE A 68 1.51 8.64 -11.83
C ILE A 68 1.66 8.79 -13.34
N ALA A 69 2.10 9.95 -13.81
CA ALA A 69 2.35 10.19 -15.23
C ALA A 69 3.42 9.25 -15.81
N GLY A 70 4.41 8.86 -14.99
CA GLY A 70 5.44 7.88 -15.34
C GLY A 70 5.02 6.41 -15.20
N GLY A 71 3.79 6.12 -14.78
CA GLY A 71 3.27 4.75 -14.64
C GLY A 71 3.77 3.97 -13.40
N LEU A 72 4.60 4.59 -12.56
CA LEU A 72 5.15 3.95 -11.35
C LEU A 72 4.14 3.87 -10.20
N LEU A 73 3.16 4.77 -10.19
CA LEU A 73 2.11 4.81 -9.17
C LEU A 73 0.74 4.89 -9.82
N SER A 74 -0.20 4.13 -9.29
CA SER A 74 -1.63 4.31 -9.53
C SER A 74 -2.36 4.49 -8.21
N VAL A 75 -3.51 5.15 -8.27
CA VAL A 75 -4.36 5.39 -7.10
C VAL A 75 -5.78 4.88 -7.33
N ARG A 76 -6.43 4.34 -6.30
CA ARG A 76 -7.86 3.98 -6.34
C ARG A 76 -8.58 4.41 -5.07
N CYS A 77 -9.73 5.06 -5.25
CA CYS A 77 -10.63 5.39 -4.15
C CYS A 77 -11.47 4.16 -3.79
N VAL A 78 -10.99 3.33 -2.86
CA VAL A 78 -11.67 2.10 -2.44
C VAL A 78 -11.29 1.72 -1.02
N ALA A 79 -12.23 1.17 -0.26
CA ALA A 79 -11.96 0.61 1.06
C ALA A 79 -11.26 -0.76 0.92
N ALA A 80 -10.43 -1.13 1.89
CA ALA A 80 -9.66 -2.37 1.82
C ALA A 80 -10.56 -3.62 1.77
N GLU A 81 -11.68 -3.59 2.49
CA GLU A 81 -12.70 -4.63 2.53
C GLU A 81 -13.48 -4.82 1.20
N ASP A 82 -13.48 -3.80 0.34
CA ASP A 82 -14.14 -3.79 -0.97
C ASP A 82 -13.15 -3.91 -2.13
N PHE A 83 -11.85 -3.97 -1.83
CA PHE A 83 -10.81 -4.03 -2.85
C PHE A 83 -10.83 -5.35 -3.62
N ALA A 84 -10.58 -5.28 -4.92
CA ALA A 84 -10.35 -6.41 -5.79
C ALA A 84 -9.39 -6.02 -6.93
N LEU A 85 -8.65 -7.01 -7.44
CA LEU A 85 -7.92 -6.87 -8.69
C LEU A 85 -8.91 -6.67 -9.84
N LEU A 86 -8.54 -5.82 -10.79
CA LEU A 86 -9.28 -5.68 -12.04
C LEU A 86 -9.01 -6.89 -12.95
N PRO A 87 -9.91 -7.23 -13.90
CA PRO A 87 -9.66 -8.27 -14.87
C PRO A 87 -8.33 -8.05 -15.62
N GLY A 88 -7.45 -9.05 -15.59
CA GLY A 88 -6.12 -9.00 -16.22
C GLY A 88 -5.06 -8.23 -15.42
N GLU A 89 -5.39 -7.71 -14.24
CA GLU A 89 -4.40 -7.06 -13.37
C GLU A 89 -3.51 -8.10 -12.69
N ALA A 90 -2.19 -7.89 -12.77
CA ALA A 90 -1.23 -8.77 -12.11
C ALA A 90 -1.30 -8.62 -10.58
N PRO A 91 -1.15 -9.71 -9.81
CA PRO A 91 -1.07 -9.64 -8.36
C PRO A 91 0.14 -8.83 -7.87
N PHE A 92 0.14 -8.51 -6.58
CA PHE A 92 1.20 -7.76 -5.90
C PHE A 92 2.14 -8.70 -5.16
N ASP A 93 3.42 -8.34 -5.09
CA ASP A 93 4.44 -9.10 -4.35
C ASP A 93 4.35 -8.85 -2.84
N LEU A 94 3.96 -7.63 -2.46
CA LEU A 94 3.90 -7.17 -1.08
C LEU A 94 2.74 -6.19 -0.89
N ALA A 95 2.08 -6.27 0.26
CA ALA A 95 1.12 -5.26 0.70
C ALA A 95 1.55 -4.66 2.03
N PHE A 96 1.26 -3.38 2.25
CA PHE A 96 1.45 -2.76 3.56
C PHE A 96 0.37 -1.72 3.88
N ALA A 97 0.13 -1.50 5.17
CA ALA A 97 -0.85 -0.55 5.67
C ALA A 97 -0.36 0.15 6.94
N VAL A 98 -0.36 1.48 6.94
CA VAL A 98 0.11 2.29 8.08
C VAL A 98 -1.05 3.04 8.72
N ARG A 99 -1.35 2.77 9.99
CA ARG A 99 -2.45 3.39 10.76
C ARG A 99 -3.82 3.32 10.07
N VAL A 100 -4.11 2.19 9.41
CA VAL A 100 -5.41 1.98 8.75
C VAL A 100 -6.40 1.35 9.71
N GLY A 101 -7.55 2.01 9.89
CA GLY A 101 -8.54 1.60 10.88
C GLY A 101 -9.18 0.23 10.67
N ALA A 102 -9.09 -0.34 9.46
CA ALA A 102 -9.53 -1.70 9.18
C ALA A 102 -8.65 -2.75 9.91
N PHE A 103 -7.40 -2.42 10.25
CA PHE A 103 -6.44 -3.36 10.86
C PHE A 103 -6.20 -3.14 12.35
N ASP A 104 -6.83 -2.15 12.97
CA ASP A 104 -6.60 -1.80 14.38
C ASP A 104 -7.49 -2.54 15.39
N GLY A 105 -8.34 -3.45 14.92
CA GLY A 105 -9.21 -4.29 15.75
C GLY A 105 -10.53 -3.64 16.17
N ARG A 106 -10.75 -2.34 15.91
CA ARG A 106 -12.04 -1.68 16.23
C ARG A 106 -13.21 -2.19 15.37
N HIS A 107 -12.92 -2.73 14.19
CA HIS A 107 -13.90 -3.26 13.25
C HIS A 107 -13.50 -4.67 12.79
N PRO A 108 -13.69 -5.71 13.61
CA PRO A 108 -13.13 -7.04 13.37
C PRO A 108 -13.63 -7.68 12.06
N LYS A 109 -14.92 -7.51 11.72
CA LYS A 109 -15.48 -8.03 10.46
C LYS A 109 -14.84 -7.38 9.23
N ALA A 110 -14.69 -6.05 9.23
CA ALA A 110 -14.03 -5.33 8.15
C ALA A 110 -12.55 -5.72 8.04
N GLY A 111 -11.87 -5.96 9.16
CA GLY A 111 -10.48 -6.43 9.18
C GLY A 111 -10.30 -7.85 8.64
N VAL A 112 -11.27 -8.75 8.86
CA VAL A 112 -11.26 -10.10 8.26
C VAL A 112 -11.44 -10.00 6.74
N GLU A 113 -12.44 -9.27 6.27
CA GLU A 113 -12.66 -9.11 4.83
C GLU A 113 -11.49 -8.39 4.15
N ALA A 114 -10.96 -7.33 4.74
CA ALA A 114 -9.79 -6.64 4.20
C ALA A 114 -8.57 -7.56 4.07
N ARG A 115 -8.31 -8.41 5.07
CA ARG A 115 -7.23 -9.42 4.98
C ARG A 115 -7.46 -10.42 3.85
N ARG A 116 -8.71 -10.91 3.69
CA ARG A 116 -9.08 -11.81 2.60
C ARG A 116 -8.86 -11.15 1.23
N ARG A 117 -9.36 -9.93 1.03
CA ARG A 117 -9.18 -9.16 -0.22
C ARG A 117 -7.72 -8.94 -0.55
N ILE A 118 -6.90 -8.59 0.45
CA ILE A 118 -5.47 -8.39 0.25
C ILE A 118 -4.79 -9.71 -0.10
N ARG A 119 -5.13 -10.81 0.58
CA ARG A 119 -4.58 -12.14 0.26
C ARG A 119 -4.88 -12.54 -1.19
N GLU A 120 -6.10 -12.29 -1.67
CA GLU A 120 -6.51 -12.55 -3.06
C GLU A 120 -5.77 -11.70 -4.09
N ALA A 121 -5.29 -10.51 -3.69
CA ALA A 121 -4.54 -9.62 -4.54
C ALA A 121 -3.02 -9.86 -4.54
N LEU A 122 -2.52 -10.72 -3.65
CA LEU A 122 -1.11 -11.05 -3.52
C LEU A 122 -0.74 -12.29 -4.34
N VAL A 123 0.51 -12.36 -4.78
CA VAL A 123 1.10 -13.60 -5.29
C VAL A 123 1.07 -14.70 -4.22
N PRO A 124 1.13 -15.99 -4.60
CA PRO A 124 1.41 -17.04 -3.64
C PRO A 124 2.68 -16.74 -2.84
N GLY A 125 2.58 -16.72 -1.51
CA GLY A 125 3.69 -16.34 -0.61
C GLY A 125 3.88 -14.83 -0.41
N GLY A 126 3.06 -13.98 -1.03
CA GLY A 126 3.06 -12.54 -0.78
C GLY A 126 2.72 -12.21 0.68
N ARG A 127 3.30 -11.12 1.20
CA ARG A 127 3.24 -10.75 2.63
C ARG A 127 2.48 -9.43 2.82
N LEU A 128 1.70 -9.36 3.90
CA LEU A 128 1.08 -8.12 4.37
C LEU A 128 1.78 -7.62 5.63
N PHE A 129 2.16 -6.35 5.63
CA PHE A 129 2.70 -5.67 6.81
C PHE A 129 1.73 -4.60 7.32
N ILE A 130 1.45 -4.57 8.62
CA ILE A 130 0.60 -3.55 9.24
C ILE A 130 1.32 -2.83 10.39
N ASP A 131 0.90 -1.60 10.67
CA ASP A 131 1.33 -0.86 11.86
C ASP A 131 0.80 -1.54 13.12
N GLY A 132 1.70 -2.09 13.93
CA GLY A 132 1.38 -2.88 15.14
C GLY A 132 2.59 -3.29 15.99
N GLY A 133 3.77 -2.69 15.74
CA GLY A 133 5.06 -2.95 16.37
C GLY A 133 6.14 -2.03 15.76
N ALA A 134 7.36 -1.99 16.31
CA ALA A 134 8.42 -1.10 15.81
C ALA A 134 9.25 -1.76 14.69
N PRO A 135 9.19 -1.31 13.40
CA PRO A 135 8.29 -0.30 12.81
C PRO A 135 7.04 -0.85 12.10
N LEU A 136 7.00 -2.15 11.76
CA LEU A 136 5.85 -2.85 11.17
C LEU A 136 5.80 -4.30 11.66
N ARG A 137 4.61 -4.89 11.66
CA ARG A 137 4.38 -6.31 11.94
C ARG A 137 3.89 -7.02 10.69
N GLU A 138 4.48 -8.16 10.37
CA GLU A 138 3.92 -9.09 9.38
C GLU A 138 2.64 -9.75 9.93
N VAL A 139 1.64 -9.85 9.05
CA VAL A 139 0.35 -10.47 9.35
C VAL A 139 0.28 -11.81 8.64
N ASP A 140 -0.05 -12.84 9.40
CA ASP A 140 -0.41 -14.12 8.82
C ASP A 140 -1.75 -13.99 8.08
N LEU A 141 -1.79 -14.47 6.84
CA LEU A 141 -3.04 -14.54 6.07
C LEU A 141 -3.30 -15.98 5.59
N SER A 142 -2.85 -16.98 6.35
CA SER A 142 -3.30 -18.37 6.26
C SER A 142 -4.79 -18.52 6.59
#